data_AF-A0A8S8XMW5-F1
#
_entry.id   AF-A0A8S8XMW5-F1
#
_cell.length_a   1.000
_cell.length_b   1.000
_cell.length_c   1.000
_cell.angle_alpha   90.00
_cell.angle_beta   90.00
_cell.angle_gamma   90.00
#
_symmetry.space_group_name_H-M   'P 1'
#
loop_
_entity.id
_entity.type
_entity.pdbx_description
1 polymer ?
#
loop_
_entity_poly.entity_id
_entity_poly.type
_entity_poly.pdbx_seq_one_letter_code
_entity_poly.pdbx_strand_id
1 'polypeptide(L)'
;MKDFHPWHGYLVASEEDCHYICSTWQLGEQCVFGYDSDYTTMAVALIKFLTAQEHPVILKAIDEKISIDVLAASTEHEIADSGYTLSCNSDASLTMFLDDAPVVAPPTESMKTINPETYSKINHAWDEESNERNISQGAYVSGQQYSESLESRLSLTAQNHDVLIWPQRQMDADGVVIEDNILRLKPTGTVTSWTKLSAAGAPSEFAIRAPILGGIATVMVQTTDGPNGVFLLVDDDTTTPEIGASVDLVVRRLYAQEGLIRYGLKAILKN
;
A
#
# COMPACT_ATOMS: atom_id res chain seq x y z
N MET A 1 15.21 -24.71 3.01
CA MET A 1 13.90 -24.14 2.62
C MET A 1 13.94 -22.73 3.15
N LYS A 2 13.76 -21.70 2.33
CA LYS A 2 13.76 -20.32 2.85
C LYS A 2 12.53 -20.17 3.74
N ASP A 3 12.69 -19.68 4.96
CA ASP A 3 11.57 -19.44 5.86
C ASP A 3 10.84 -18.18 5.42
N PHE A 4 9.56 -18.35 5.06
CA PHE A 4 8.69 -17.25 4.65
C PHE A 4 7.86 -16.76 5.82
N HIS A 5 7.81 -15.43 5.99
CA HIS A 5 7.08 -14.77 7.05
C HIS A 5 6.00 -13.84 6.46
N PRO A 6 4.79 -13.83 7.02
CA PRO A 6 3.76 -12.88 6.61
C PRO A 6 4.15 -11.46 7.05
N TRP A 7 4.05 -10.50 6.13
CA TRP A 7 4.30 -9.09 6.40
C TRP A 7 3.42 -8.21 5.51
N HIS A 8 2.57 -7.36 6.12
CA HIS A 8 1.74 -6.39 5.40
C HIS A 8 0.97 -6.97 4.20
N GLY A 9 0.43 -8.19 4.32
CA GLY A 9 -0.34 -8.89 3.27
C GLY A 9 0.50 -9.67 2.24
N TYR A 10 1.82 -9.71 2.41
CA TYR A 10 2.78 -10.41 1.55
C TYR A 10 3.54 -11.51 2.32
N LEU A 11 4.29 -12.31 1.59
CA LEU A 11 5.24 -13.28 2.16
C LEU A 11 6.66 -12.81 1.87
N VAL A 12 7.47 -12.66 2.92
CA VAL A 12 8.85 -12.20 2.84
C VAL A 12 9.79 -13.32 3.27
N ALA A 13 10.86 -13.53 2.53
CA ALA A 13 12.00 -14.36 2.91
C ALA A 13 13.27 -13.53 2.82
N SER A 14 14.05 -13.49 3.89
CA SER A 14 15.22 -12.61 4.01
C SER A 14 16.43 -13.42 4.48
N GLU A 15 17.53 -13.38 3.73
CA GLU A 15 18.75 -14.12 4.02
C GLU A 15 19.96 -13.27 3.60
N GLU A 16 20.77 -12.87 4.58
CA GLU A 16 21.97 -12.03 4.39
C GLU A 16 21.67 -10.81 3.50
N ASP A 17 22.31 -10.74 2.33
CA ASP A 17 22.22 -9.64 1.37
C ASP A 17 21.19 -9.92 0.26
N CYS A 18 20.27 -10.87 0.48
CA CYS A 18 19.18 -11.18 -0.44
C CYS A 18 17.84 -11.22 0.29
N HIS A 19 16.90 -10.40 -0.19
CA HIS A 19 15.55 -10.30 0.35
C HIS A 19 14.54 -10.49 -0.76
N TYR A 20 13.57 -11.36 -0.53
CA TYR A 20 12.55 -11.74 -1.49
C TYR A 20 11.17 -11.47 -0.89
N ILE A 21 10.27 -10.91 -1.70
CA ILE A 21 8.87 -10.72 -1.32
C ILE A 21 7.97 -11.19 -2.46
N CYS A 22 6.90 -11.90 -2.11
CA CYS A 22 5.90 -12.37 -3.07
C CYS A 22 4.48 -12.11 -2.57
N SER A 23 3.53 -12.12 -3.51
CA SER A 23 2.11 -12.09 -3.17
C SER A 23 1.70 -13.32 -2.35
N THR A 24 0.61 -13.18 -1.61
CA THR A 24 -0.07 -14.30 -0.94
C THR A 24 -1.08 -15.01 -1.83
N TRP A 25 -1.18 -14.62 -3.11
CA TRP A 25 -2.19 -15.10 -4.06
C TRP A 25 -1.57 -15.92 -5.20
N GLN A 26 -2.27 -16.97 -5.61
CA GLN A 26 -1.94 -17.78 -6.78
C GLN A 26 -3.14 -18.04 -7.68
N LEU A 27 -2.87 -18.14 -8.99
CA LEU A 27 -3.81 -18.58 -10.02
C LEU A 27 -3.25 -19.85 -10.66
N GLY A 28 -3.84 -20.99 -10.34
CA GLY A 28 -3.22 -22.29 -10.65
C GLY A 28 -1.90 -22.41 -9.87
N GLU A 29 -0.79 -22.64 -10.56
CA GLU A 29 0.56 -22.72 -9.97
C GLU A 29 1.34 -21.40 -10.06
N GLN A 30 0.74 -20.34 -10.59
CA GLN A 30 1.41 -19.05 -10.80
C GLN A 30 1.12 -18.09 -9.65
N CYS A 31 2.18 -17.50 -9.08
CA CYS A 31 2.08 -16.37 -8.14
C CYS A 31 1.55 -15.12 -8.88
N VAL A 32 0.45 -14.55 -8.39
CA VAL A 32 -0.22 -13.40 -9.02
C VAL A 32 -0.53 -12.32 -7.98
N PHE A 33 -0.72 -11.08 -8.42
CA PHE A 33 -1.03 -9.98 -7.50
C PHE A 33 -2.41 -10.13 -6.86
N GLY A 34 -2.50 -9.71 -5.60
CA GLY A 34 -3.78 -9.44 -4.94
C GLY A 34 -4.50 -8.22 -5.51
N TYR A 35 -5.74 -8.00 -5.09
CA TYR A 35 -6.64 -7.03 -5.73
C TYR A 35 -6.11 -5.60 -5.79
N ASP A 36 -5.36 -5.16 -4.77
CA ASP A 36 -4.82 -3.79 -4.67
C ASP A 36 -3.29 -3.74 -4.65
N SER A 37 -2.64 -4.83 -5.10
CA SER A 37 -1.18 -4.99 -5.08
C SER A 37 -0.56 -4.86 -6.46
N ASP A 38 0.70 -4.45 -6.48
CA ASP A 38 1.61 -4.40 -7.63
C ASP A 38 3.07 -4.38 -7.12
N TYR A 39 4.04 -4.27 -8.04
CA TYR A 39 5.46 -4.21 -7.68
C TYR A 39 5.80 -3.02 -6.77
N THR A 40 5.20 -1.85 -6.98
CA THR A 40 5.44 -0.66 -6.14
C THR A 40 5.04 -0.91 -4.69
N THR A 41 3.82 -1.43 -4.48
CA THR A 41 3.32 -1.72 -3.12
C THR A 41 4.13 -2.80 -2.41
N MET A 42 4.66 -3.79 -3.15
CA MET A 42 5.54 -4.82 -2.60
C MET A 42 6.92 -4.28 -2.27
N ALA A 43 7.49 -3.41 -3.12
CA ALA A 43 8.78 -2.77 -2.87
C ALA A 43 8.73 -1.95 -1.58
N VAL A 44 7.67 -1.14 -1.40
CA VAL A 44 7.44 -0.39 -0.16
C VAL A 44 7.32 -1.33 1.04
N ALA A 45 6.58 -2.43 0.93
CA ALA A 45 6.41 -3.38 2.03
C ALA A 45 7.73 -4.06 2.41
N LEU A 46 8.56 -4.45 1.43
CA LEU A 46 9.86 -5.07 1.68
C LEU A 46 10.82 -4.11 2.37
N ILE A 47 10.93 -2.86 1.92
CA ILE A 47 11.79 -1.89 2.59
C ILE A 47 11.31 -1.65 4.02
N LYS A 48 10.00 -1.47 4.23
CA LYS A 48 9.44 -1.32 5.59
C LYS A 48 9.70 -2.54 6.48
N PHE A 49 9.69 -3.75 5.92
CA PHE A 49 10.07 -4.96 6.64
C PHE A 49 11.52 -4.86 7.14
N LEU A 50 12.45 -4.53 6.25
CA LEU A 50 13.87 -4.45 6.56
C LEU A 50 14.17 -3.34 7.55
N THR A 51 13.57 -2.17 7.38
CA THR A 51 13.66 -1.07 8.36
C THR A 51 13.15 -1.51 9.74
N ALA A 52 12.05 -2.26 9.81
CA ALA A 52 11.52 -2.79 11.07
C ALA A 52 12.43 -3.86 11.71
N GLN A 53 13.27 -4.52 10.92
CA GLN A 53 14.34 -5.41 11.40
C GLN A 53 15.66 -4.68 11.70
N GLU A 54 15.66 -3.34 11.68
CA GLU A 54 16.86 -2.50 11.82
C GLU A 54 17.95 -2.82 10.76
N HIS A 55 17.56 -3.41 9.63
CA HIS A 55 18.46 -3.75 8.53
C HIS A 55 18.70 -2.51 7.67
N PRO A 56 19.97 -2.10 7.47
CA PRO A 56 20.28 -0.92 6.67
C PRO A 56 19.98 -1.18 5.19
N VAL A 57 19.15 -0.34 4.60
CA VAL A 57 18.84 -0.39 3.17
C VAL A 57 19.44 0.84 2.51
N ILE A 58 20.24 0.63 1.47
CA ILE A 58 20.71 1.67 0.56
C ILE A 58 20.39 1.15 -0.83
N LEU A 59 19.65 1.92 -1.63
CA LEU A 59 19.22 1.48 -2.95
C LEU A 59 20.17 2.01 -4.02
N LYS A 60 20.62 1.13 -4.90
CA LYS A 60 21.45 1.48 -6.06
C LYS A 60 20.64 1.55 -7.35
N ALA A 61 19.76 0.57 -7.55
CA ALA A 61 18.99 0.44 -8.77
C ALA A 61 17.59 -0.08 -8.44
N ILE A 62 16.61 0.42 -9.18
CA ILE A 62 15.19 0.10 -9.01
C ILE A 62 14.62 -0.23 -10.38
N ASP A 63 13.95 -1.38 -10.50
CA ASP A 63 13.23 -1.81 -11.69
C ASP A 63 12.21 -0.74 -12.15
N GLU A 64 12.12 -0.51 -13.46
CA GLU A 64 11.25 0.52 -14.05
C GLU A 64 9.76 0.34 -13.75
N LYS A 65 9.33 -0.87 -13.37
CA LYS A 65 7.94 -1.16 -12.97
C LYS A 65 7.58 -0.60 -11.59
N ILE A 66 8.57 -0.16 -10.81
CA ILE A 66 8.38 0.39 -9.45
C ILE A 66 8.36 1.91 -9.54
N SER A 67 7.32 2.54 -8.99
CA SER A 67 7.28 4.00 -8.88
C SER A 67 8.27 4.49 -7.82
N ILE A 68 9.33 5.16 -8.26
CA ILE A 68 10.37 5.74 -7.39
C ILE A 68 9.76 6.80 -6.46
N ASP A 69 8.87 7.66 -6.96
CA ASP A 69 8.25 8.72 -6.15
C ASP A 69 7.43 8.15 -5.00
N VAL A 70 6.65 7.09 -5.26
CA VAL A 70 5.85 6.41 -4.24
C VAL A 70 6.74 5.69 -3.24
N LEU A 71 7.83 5.06 -3.71
CA LEU A 71 8.80 4.40 -2.85
C LEU A 71 9.45 5.42 -1.89
N ALA A 72 10.01 6.50 -2.43
CA ALA A 72 10.69 7.55 -1.67
C ALA A 72 9.73 8.21 -0.65
N ALA A 73 8.53 8.58 -1.10
CA ALA A 73 7.49 9.15 -0.23
C ALA A 73 7.07 8.21 0.92
N SER A 74 7.18 6.90 0.73
CA SER A 74 6.72 5.91 1.71
C SER A 74 7.81 5.41 2.66
N THR A 75 9.09 5.53 2.31
CA THR A 75 10.17 4.82 3.01
C THR A 75 11.36 5.68 3.46
N GLU A 76 11.53 6.93 3.03
CA GLU A 76 12.70 7.79 3.38
C GLU A 76 14.05 7.29 2.84
N HIS A 77 14.05 6.38 1.87
CA HIS A 77 15.29 5.86 1.31
C HIS A 77 15.71 6.67 0.09
N GLU A 78 16.97 7.10 0.09
CA GLU A 78 17.61 7.73 -1.05
C GLU A 78 18.28 6.69 -1.96
N ILE A 79 18.43 7.04 -3.23
CA ILE A 79 19.21 6.26 -4.19
C ILE A 79 20.66 6.72 -4.10
N ALA A 80 21.59 5.78 -3.99
CA ALA A 80 23.03 6.00 -3.92
C ALA A 80 23.78 5.25 -5.04
N ASP A 81 25.09 5.52 -5.18
CA ASP A 81 25.93 4.89 -6.20
C ASP A 81 26.21 3.39 -5.93
N SER A 82 26.00 2.94 -4.69
CA SER A 82 26.18 1.57 -4.24
C SER A 82 25.04 1.13 -3.31
N GLY A 83 24.80 -0.18 -3.22
CA GLY A 83 23.71 -0.74 -2.44
C GLY A 83 22.90 -1.77 -3.23
N TYR A 84 21.69 -2.03 -2.74
CA TYR A 84 20.80 -3.05 -3.25
C TYR A 84 20.18 -2.67 -4.60
N THR A 85 20.00 -3.69 -5.44
CA THR A 85 19.16 -3.63 -6.63
C THR A 85 17.80 -4.23 -6.31
N LEU A 86 16.71 -3.49 -6.54
CA LEU A 86 15.34 -4.04 -6.58
C LEU A 86 15.02 -4.47 -8.00
N SER A 87 14.75 -5.76 -8.20
CA SER A 87 14.37 -6.35 -9.49
C SER A 87 13.02 -7.03 -9.41
N CYS A 88 12.14 -6.75 -10.37
CA CYS A 88 10.83 -7.38 -10.46
C CYS A 88 10.95 -8.71 -11.23
N ASN A 89 10.45 -9.79 -10.65
CA ASN A 89 10.44 -11.10 -11.32
C ASN A 89 9.31 -11.15 -12.38
N SER A 90 9.22 -12.26 -13.11
CA SER A 90 8.17 -12.44 -14.14
C SER A 90 6.78 -12.70 -13.56
N ASP A 91 6.68 -12.98 -12.27
CA ASP A 91 5.45 -13.20 -11.52
C ASP A 91 5.22 -12.07 -10.49
N ALA A 92 4.23 -12.23 -9.61
CA ALA A 92 3.96 -11.28 -8.53
C ALA A 92 4.96 -11.42 -7.36
N SER A 93 6.25 -11.27 -7.68
CA SER A 93 7.35 -11.24 -6.72
C SER A 93 8.46 -10.30 -7.16
N LEU A 94 9.26 -9.86 -6.20
CA LEU A 94 10.47 -9.09 -6.46
C LEU A 94 11.59 -9.52 -5.51
N THR A 95 12.81 -9.29 -5.95
CA THR A 95 14.03 -9.64 -5.22
C THR A 95 14.87 -8.38 -5.04
N MET A 96 15.37 -8.17 -3.83
CA MET A 96 16.34 -7.14 -3.48
C MET A 96 17.66 -7.80 -3.12
N PHE A 97 18.76 -7.43 -3.80
CA PHE A 97 20.05 -8.10 -3.66
C PHE A 97 21.23 -7.13 -3.88
N LEU A 98 22.41 -7.40 -3.29
CA LEU A 98 23.62 -6.61 -3.52
C LEU A 98 24.36 -6.99 -4.81
N ASP A 99 24.67 -8.28 -4.99
CA ASP A 99 25.52 -8.76 -6.09
C ASP A 99 24.70 -9.45 -7.18
N ASP A 100 24.19 -10.65 -6.89
CA ASP A 100 23.43 -11.47 -7.83
C ASP A 100 22.00 -11.73 -7.33
N ALA A 101 21.05 -11.74 -8.27
CA ALA A 101 19.68 -12.11 -7.99
C ALA A 101 19.56 -13.64 -7.92
N PRO A 102 19.37 -14.26 -6.74
CA PRO A 102 19.10 -15.67 -6.70
C PRO A 102 17.71 -15.96 -7.26
N VAL A 103 17.57 -17.12 -7.90
CA VAL A 103 16.26 -17.65 -8.28
C VAL A 103 15.58 -18.17 -7.01
N VAL A 104 14.53 -17.51 -6.58
CA VAL A 104 13.70 -17.92 -5.44
C VAL A 104 12.34 -18.35 -5.97
N ALA A 105 11.95 -19.59 -5.68
CA ALA A 105 10.62 -20.07 -6.00
C ALA A 105 9.61 -19.54 -4.96
N PRO A 106 8.46 -19.00 -5.38
CA PRO A 106 7.40 -18.62 -4.45
C PRO A 106 6.87 -19.84 -3.68
N PRO A 107 6.45 -19.69 -2.41
CA PRO A 107 5.89 -20.77 -1.61
C PRO A 107 4.41 -21.01 -1.95
N THR A 108 4.15 -21.46 -3.18
CA THR A 108 2.79 -21.62 -3.75
C THR A 108 1.86 -22.47 -2.89
N GLU A 109 2.40 -23.47 -2.17
CA GLU A 109 1.64 -24.30 -1.22
C GLU A 109 1.00 -23.51 -0.06
N SER A 110 1.57 -22.35 0.29
CA SER A 110 1.08 -21.48 1.37
C SER A 110 0.19 -20.33 0.86
N MET A 111 -0.04 -20.24 -0.46
CA MET A 111 -0.77 -19.14 -1.08
C MET A 111 -2.27 -19.42 -1.21
N LYS A 112 -3.07 -18.36 -1.09
CA LYS A 112 -4.51 -18.36 -1.35
C LYS A 112 -4.77 -18.52 -2.85
N THR A 113 -5.67 -19.43 -3.22
CA THR A 113 -6.11 -19.55 -4.61
C THR A 113 -7.10 -18.44 -4.95
N ILE A 114 -6.81 -17.64 -5.97
CA ILE A 114 -7.73 -16.64 -6.49
C ILE A 114 -8.65 -17.25 -7.55
N ASN A 115 -9.93 -16.85 -7.55
CA ASN A 115 -10.86 -17.28 -8.60
C ASN A 115 -10.45 -16.66 -9.95
N PRO A 116 -10.30 -17.45 -11.03
CA PRO A 116 -9.86 -16.95 -12.34
C PRO A 116 -10.75 -15.84 -12.92
N GLU A 117 -12.07 -15.96 -12.76
CA GLU A 117 -13.04 -14.99 -13.27
C GLU A 117 -12.95 -13.68 -12.48
N THR A 118 -12.88 -13.76 -11.15
CA THR A 118 -12.67 -12.60 -10.28
C THR A 118 -11.35 -11.90 -10.60
N TYR A 119 -10.26 -12.66 -10.75
CA TYR A 119 -8.95 -12.12 -11.08
C TYR A 119 -8.96 -11.36 -12.42
N SER A 120 -9.55 -11.97 -13.46
CA SER A 120 -9.70 -11.33 -14.77
C SER A 120 -10.54 -10.05 -14.69
N LYS A 121 -11.67 -10.08 -13.96
CA LYS A 121 -12.53 -8.90 -13.75
C LYS A 121 -11.82 -7.78 -13.02
N ILE A 122 -11.03 -8.07 -11.99
CA ILE A 122 -10.29 -7.06 -11.23
C ILE A 122 -9.19 -6.43 -12.08
N ASN A 123 -8.42 -7.21 -12.84
CA ASN A 123 -7.40 -6.64 -13.73
C ASN A 123 -8.04 -5.77 -14.81
N HIS A 124 -9.12 -6.23 -15.45
CA HIS A 124 -9.85 -5.42 -16.41
C HIS A 124 -10.42 -4.13 -15.77
N ALA A 125 -10.90 -4.21 -14.53
CA ALA A 125 -11.37 -3.03 -13.80
C ALA A 125 -10.23 -2.03 -13.54
N TRP A 126 -9.02 -2.48 -13.20
CA TRP A 126 -7.86 -1.60 -13.09
C TRP A 126 -7.47 -0.96 -14.42
N ASP A 127 -7.52 -1.72 -15.52
CA ASP A 127 -7.24 -1.19 -16.86
C ASP A 127 -8.25 -0.09 -17.26
N GLU A 128 -9.55 -0.34 -17.01
CA GLU A 128 -10.62 0.61 -17.27
C GLU A 128 -10.52 1.85 -16.35
N GLU A 129 -10.25 1.66 -15.06
CA GLU A 129 -10.08 2.79 -14.14
C GLU A 129 -8.85 3.64 -14.49
N SER A 130 -7.79 3.00 -15.00
CA SER A 130 -6.56 3.67 -15.43
C SER A 130 -6.68 4.28 -16.82
N ASN A 131 -7.82 4.16 -17.51
CA ASN A 131 -8.01 4.80 -18.79
C ASN A 131 -7.96 6.33 -18.64
N GLU A 132 -7.26 7.04 -19.53
CA GLU A 132 -7.18 8.51 -19.50
C GLU A 132 -8.55 9.20 -19.56
N ARG A 133 -9.55 8.53 -20.14
CA ARG A 133 -10.93 9.02 -20.23
C ARG A 133 -11.73 8.78 -18.95
N ASN A 134 -11.24 7.93 -18.05
CA ASN A 134 -11.87 7.69 -16.77
C ASN A 134 -11.50 8.83 -15.82
N ILE A 135 -12.50 9.62 -15.45
CA ILE A 135 -12.38 10.77 -14.57
C ILE A 135 -13.41 10.60 -13.46
N SER A 136 -12.97 10.78 -12.21
CA SER A 136 -13.87 10.82 -11.07
C SER A 136 -15.01 11.82 -11.30
N GLN A 137 -16.24 11.37 -11.09
CA GLN A 137 -17.44 12.22 -11.06
C GLN A 137 -17.77 12.69 -9.63
N GLY A 138 -16.98 12.26 -8.65
CA GLY A 138 -17.07 12.61 -7.25
C GLY A 138 -15.93 13.55 -6.85
N ALA A 139 -15.00 13.02 -6.06
CA ALA A 139 -13.85 13.76 -5.58
C ALA A 139 -12.69 13.69 -6.58
N TYR A 140 -12.69 14.59 -7.55
CA TYR A 140 -11.58 14.74 -8.49
C TYR A 140 -10.34 15.32 -7.80
N VAL A 141 -9.20 14.62 -7.92
CA VAL A 141 -7.87 15.08 -7.48
C VAL A 141 -6.95 15.09 -8.69
N SER A 142 -6.42 16.25 -9.07
CA SER A 142 -5.52 16.35 -10.23
C SER A 142 -4.19 15.65 -9.98
N GLY A 143 -3.49 15.25 -11.04
CA GLY A 143 -2.14 14.70 -10.91
C GLY A 143 -1.15 15.60 -10.16
N GLN A 144 -1.23 16.91 -10.37
CA GLN A 144 -0.38 17.87 -9.64
C GLN A 144 -0.71 17.87 -8.14
N GLN A 145 -2.00 17.96 -7.78
CA GLN A 145 -2.41 17.97 -6.38
C GLN A 145 -2.06 16.64 -5.68
N TYR A 146 -2.18 15.52 -6.39
CA TYR A 146 -1.73 14.22 -5.88
C TYR A 146 -0.22 14.22 -5.63
N SER A 147 0.58 14.70 -6.58
CA SER A 147 2.03 14.77 -6.47
C SER A 147 2.48 15.66 -5.30
N GLU A 148 1.89 16.85 -5.16
CA GLU A 148 2.23 17.80 -4.08
C GLU A 148 1.88 17.27 -2.69
N SER A 149 0.89 16.38 -2.60
CA SER A 149 0.46 15.78 -1.32
C SER A 149 0.93 14.33 -1.13
N LEU A 150 1.77 13.82 -2.03
CA LEU A 150 2.16 12.40 -2.07
C LEU A 150 2.85 11.96 -0.78
N GLU A 151 3.83 12.73 -0.32
CA GLU A 151 4.57 12.45 0.91
C GLU A 151 3.60 12.35 2.09
N SER A 152 2.89 13.43 2.42
CA SER A 152 1.94 13.47 3.55
C SER A 152 0.91 12.33 3.54
N ARG A 153 0.46 11.90 2.35
CA ARG A 153 -0.48 10.79 2.18
C ARG A 153 0.11 9.41 2.47
N LEU A 154 1.40 9.19 2.19
CA LEU A 154 2.04 7.88 2.23
C LEU A 154 2.92 7.65 3.47
N SER A 155 3.50 8.71 4.03
CA SER A 155 4.39 8.66 5.19
C SER A 155 3.71 8.86 6.54
N LEU A 156 2.41 9.19 6.58
CA LEU A 156 1.70 9.64 7.78
C LEU A 156 2.41 10.82 8.47
N THR A 157 2.93 11.75 7.66
CA THR A 157 3.56 12.97 8.16
C THR A 157 2.52 13.90 8.80
N ALA A 158 2.62 14.10 10.11
CA ALA A 158 1.78 14.99 10.91
C ALA A 158 2.55 16.26 11.33
N GLN A 159 1.80 17.32 11.62
CA GLN A 159 2.33 18.53 12.26
C GLN A 159 2.21 18.42 13.78
N ASN A 160 3.21 18.91 14.50
CA ASN A 160 3.24 18.99 15.96
C ASN A 160 2.98 20.43 16.41
N HIS A 161 1.74 20.70 16.83
CA HIS A 161 1.27 22.03 17.25
C HIS A 161 0.42 21.91 18.52
N ASP A 162 1.08 21.64 19.65
CA ASP A 162 0.52 21.21 20.96
C ASP A 162 -0.22 19.85 20.95
N VAL A 163 -0.88 19.55 19.85
CA VAL A 163 -1.45 18.27 19.47
C VAL A 163 -0.93 17.86 18.10
N LEU A 164 -0.88 16.55 17.84
CA LEU A 164 -0.53 16.05 16.52
C LEU A 164 -1.72 16.27 15.57
N ILE A 165 -1.46 16.91 14.43
CA ILE A 165 -2.45 17.22 13.40
C ILE A 165 -2.09 16.45 12.13
N TRP A 166 -3.01 15.57 11.72
CA TRP A 166 -2.94 14.84 10.46
C TRP A 166 -4.34 14.76 9.83
N PRO A 167 -4.49 15.02 8.51
CA PRO A 167 -3.48 15.54 7.58
C PRO A 167 -2.99 16.95 7.95
N GLN A 168 -1.84 17.35 7.39
CA GLN A 168 -1.25 18.67 7.62
C GLN A 168 -2.21 19.81 7.20
N ARG A 169 -2.14 20.94 7.89
CA ARG A 169 -2.95 22.14 7.69
C ARG A 169 -2.06 23.38 7.65
N GLN A 170 -2.52 24.43 6.99
CA GLN A 170 -1.83 25.72 6.99
C GLN A 170 -2.04 26.48 8.31
N MET A 171 -3.20 26.30 8.93
CA MET A 171 -3.62 26.99 10.14
C MET A 171 -4.33 26.02 11.08
N ASP A 172 -4.27 26.32 12.37
CA ASP A 172 -5.04 25.62 13.40
C ASP A 172 -6.51 26.09 13.43
N ALA A 173 -7.26 25.61 14.43
CA ALA A 173 -8.69 25.93 14.58
C ALA A 173 -8.96 27.41 14.89
N ASP A 174 -7.96 28.12 15.43
CA ASP A 174 -8.04 29.54 15.81
C ASP A 174 -7.50 30.47 14.70
N GLY A 175 -7.03 29.90 13.59
CA GLY A 175 -6.48 30.63 12.45
C GLY A 175 -5.02 31.04 12.63
N VAL A 176 -4.31 30.45 13.60
CA VAL A 176 -2.87 30.65 13.79
C VAL A 176 -2.13 29.75 12.81
N VAL A 177 -1.11 30.31 12.15
CA VAL A 177 -0.23 29.54 11.26
C VAL A 177 0.49 28.47 12.07
N ILE A 178 0.39 27.23 11.61
CA ILE A 178 1.08 26.11 12.23
C ILE A 178 2.52 26.11 11.75
N GLU A 179 3.48 26.04 12.67
CA GLU A 179 4.90 25.92 12.33
C GLU A 179 5.19 24.54 11.71
N ASP A 180 6.18 24.47 10.82
CA ASP A 180 6.62 23.23 10.15
C ASP A 180 7.44 22.32 11.09
N ASN A 181 6.90 22.03 12.28
CA ASN A 181 7.41 20.97 13.14
C ASN A 181 6.73 19.65 12.77
N ILE A 182 7.48 18.78 12.10
CA ILE A 182 6.93 17.60 11.44
C ILE A 182 7.33 16.32 12.19
N LEU A 183 6.38 15.40 12.37
CA LEU A 183 6.60 14.07 12.94
C LEU A 183 5.86 13.00 12.12
N ARG A 184 6.48 11.82 11.96
CA ARG A 184 5.85 10.68 11.29
C ARG A 184 5.11 9.82 12.29
N LEU A 185 3.81 9.63 12.07
CA LEU A 185 3.00 8.73 12.91
C LEU A 185 3.37 7.28 12.62
N LYS A 186 3.27 6.43 13.65
CA LYS A 186 3.37 5.00 13.50
C LYS A 186 2.22 4.51 12.61
N PRO A 187 2.49 3.66 11.62
CA PRO A 187 1.47 3.14 10.71
C PRO A 187 0.66 2.01 11.36
N THR A 188 0.22 2.20 12.61
CA THR A 188 -0.56 1.22 13.36
C THR A 188 -1.67 1.91 14.14
N GLY A 189 -2.74 1.19 14.43
CA GLY A 189 -3.86 1.74 15.18
C GLY A 189 -4.95 0.74 15.47
N THR A 190 -6.08 1.26 15.93
CA THR A 190 -7.26 0.49 16.34
C THR A 190 -8.50 0.98 15.61
N VAL A 191 -9.32 0.05 15.11
CA VAL A 191 -10.61 0.37 14.48
C VAL A 191 -11.58 0.91 15.53
N THR A 192 -12.11 2.11 15.33
CA THR A 192 -13.10 2.74 16.22
C THR A 192 -14.53 2.66 15.66
N SER A 193 -14.65 2.60 14.33
CA SER A 193 -15.91 2.34 13.62
C SER A 193 -15.61 1.86 12.21
N TRP A 194 -16.59 1.25 11.55
CA TRP A 194 -16.45 0.80 10.17
C TRP A 194 -17.78 0.81 9.44
N THR A 195 -17.74 0.82 8.11
CA THR A 195 -18.90 0.62 7.25
C THR A 195 -18.49 -0.12 5.98
N LYS A 196 -19.43 -0.81 5.34
CA LYS A 196 -19.23 -1.41 4.02
C LYS A 196 -20.19 -0.78 3.04
N LEU A 197 -19.64 -0.03 2.09
CA LEU A 197 -20.39 0.59 1.04
C LEU A 197 -20.78 -0.48 0.03
N SER A 198 -22.09 -0.68 -0.15
CA SER A 198 -22.61 -1.56 -1.19
C SER A 198 -22.18 -1.06 -2.58
N ALA A 199 -22.12 -1.97 -3.55
CA ALA A 199 -21.70 -1.67 -4.92
C ALA A 199 -22.45 -0.48 -5.56
N ALA A 200 -23.75 -0.33 -5.31
CA ALA A 200 -24.57 0.75 -5.87
C ALA A 200 -24.34 2.12 -5.22
N GLY A 201 -23.71 2.16 -4.04
CA GLY A 201 -23.40 3.39 -3.30
C GLY A 201 -21.92 3.73 -3.30
N ALA A 202 -21.08 2.98 -4.03
CA ALA A 202 -19.67 3.26 -4.12
C ALA A 202 -19.43 4.57 -4.91
N PRO A 203 -18.54 5.45 -4.43
CA PRO A 203 -18.10 6.61 -5.20
C PRO A 203 -17.60 6.19 -6.60
N SER A 204 -17.71 7.09 -7.58
CA SER A 204 -17.41 6.80 -9.00
C SER A 204 -16.00 6.22 -9.24
N GLU A 205 -15.05 6.57 -8.39
CA GLU A 205 -13.65 6.16 -8.38
C GLU A 205 -13.47 4.68 -8.05
N PHE A 206 -14.47 4.07 -7.41
CA PHE A 206 -14.48 2.66 -7.02
C PHE A 206 -15.64 1.90 -7.69
N ALA A 207 -16.45 2.55 -8.53
CA ALA A 207 -17.70 2.00 -9.04
C ALA A 207 -17.49 0.77 -9.94
N ILE A 208 -16.32 0.63 -10.58
CA ILE A 208 -15.99 -0.52 -11.42
C ILE A 208 -15.59 -1.72 -10.55
N ARG A 209 -14.74 -1.52 -9.54
CA ARG A 209 -14.30 -2.60 -8.63
C ARG A 209 -15.33 -3.00 -7.57
N ALA A 210 -16.12 -2.07 -7.03
CA ALA A 210 -17.02 -2.34 -5.92
C ALA A 210 -18.02 -3.48 -6.19
N PRO A 211 -18.66 -3.61 -7.37
CA PRO A 211 -19.50 -4.77 -7.70
C PRO A 211 -18.75 -6.10 -7.69
N ILE A 212 -17.47 -6.10 -8.11
CA ILE A 212 -16.64 -7.30 -8.18
C ILE A 212 -16.23 -7.76 -6.77
N LEU A 213 -15.94 -6.80 -5.88
CA LEU A 213 -15.52 -7.03 -4.50
C LEU A 213 -16.68 -7.21 -3.51
N GLY A 214 -17.94 -7.11 -3.97
CA GLY A 214 -19.12 -7.16 -3.10
C GLY A 214 -19.27 -5.93 -2.19
N GLY A 215 -18.74 -4.78 -2.61
CA GLY A 215 -18.67 -3.53 -1.87
C GLY A 215 -17.25 -3.17 -1.45
N ILE A 216 -17.09 -1.98 -0.85
CA ILE A 216 -15.81 -1.48 -0.33
C ILE A 216 -15.95 -1.23 1.17
N ALA A 217 -15.12 -1.86 1.98
CA ALA A 217 -15.08 -1.63 3.42
C ALA A 217 -14.19 -0.42 3.75
N THR A 218 -14.67 0.42 4.66
CA THR A 218 -13.93 1.54 5.23
C THR A 218 -13.92 1.45 6.74
N VAL A 219 -12.78 1.77 7.34
CA VAL A 219 -12.57 1.79 8.79
C VAL A 219 -12.11 3.18 9.22
N MET A 220 -12.66 3.66 10.33
CA MET A 220 -12.08 4.76 11.09
C MET A 220 -11.05 4.17 12.05
N VAL A 221 -9.80 4.59 11.93
CA VAL A 221 -8.67 4.11 12.72
C VAL A 221 -8.21 5.22 13.63
N GLN A 222 -8.12 4.93 14.93
CA GLN A 222 -7.35 5.75 15.86
C GLN A 222 -5.90 5.28 15.81
N THR A 223 -5.00 6.13 15.32
CA THR A 223 -3.57 5.81 15.29
C THR A 223 -3.02 5.76 16.71
N THR A 224 -1.95 4.98 16.92
CA THR A 224 -1.33 4.86 18.25
C THR A 224 -0.81 6.18 18.81
N ASP A 225 -0.49 7.13 17.93
CA ASP A 225 0.06 8.43 18.30
C ASP A 225 -1.03 9.51 18.47
N GLY A 226 -2.30 9.19 18.23
CA GLY A 226 -3.45 10.03 18.58
C GLY A 226 -4.38 10.39 17.42
N PRO A 227 -3.90 10.90 16.27
CA PRO A 227 -4.77 11.31 15.18
C PRO A 227 -5.65 10.16 14.65
N ASN A 228 -6.88 10.49 14.25
CA ASN A 228 -7.80 9.54 13.63
C ASN A 228 -7.77 9.68 12.10
N GLY A 229 -7.97 8.58 11.39
CA GLY A 229 -8.02 8.55 9.94
C GLY A 229 -9.04 7.56 9.39
N VAL A 230 -9.57 7.85 8.19
CA VAL A 230 -10.44 6.92 7.46
C VAL A 230 -9.62 6.21 6.40
N PHE A 231 -9.66 4.89 6.39
CA PHE A 231 -8.91 4.05 5.46
C PHE A 231 -9.82 3.02 4.83
N LEU A 232 -9.58 2.70 3.55
CA LEU A 232 -10.16 1.50 2.95
C LEU A 232 -9.51 0.27 3.60
N LEU A 233 -10.27 -0.80 3.78
CA LEU A 233 -9.72 -2.09 4.17
C LEU A 233 -9.12 -2.79 2.94
N VAL A 234 -8.10 -3.63 3.16
CA VAL A 234 -7.50 -4.48 2.12
C VAL A 234 -7.38 -5.91 2.63
N ASP A 235 -7.33 -6.86 1.69
CA ASP A 235 -7.21 -8.29 1.97
C ASP A 235 -8.35 -8.81 2.88
N ASP A 236 -9.55 -8.26 2.72
CA ASP A 236 -10.75 -8.45 3.54
C ASP A 236 -11.83 -9.36 2.91
N ASP A 237 -11.43 -10.18 1.94
CA ASP A 237 -12.32 -11.05 1.15
C ASP A 237 -13.21 -11.96 2.02
N THR A 238 -12.65 -12.48 3.11
CA THR A 238 -13.35 -13.37 4.05
C THR A 238 -13.55 -12.75 5.43
N THR A 239 -13.14 -11.50 5.64
CA THR A 239 -12.98 -10.93 6.97
C THR A 239 -13.81 -9.66 7.11
N THR A 240 -14.62 -9.59 8.16
CA THR A 240 -15.33 -8.37 8.52
C THR A 240 -14.58 -7.70 9.67
N PRO A 241 -14.26 -6.40 9.60
CA PRO A 241 -13.57 -5.72 10.69
C PRO A 241 -14.44 -5.66 11.95
N GLU A 242 -13.80 -5.73 13.11
CA GLU A 242 -14.44 -5.53 14.41
C GLU A 242 -14.01 -4.20 15.02
N ILE A 243 -14.89 -3.55 15.78
CA ILE A 243 -14.51 -2.38 16.59
C ILE A 243 -13.54 -2.87 17.67
N GLY A 244 -12.40 -2.19 17.81
CA GLY A 244 -11.32 -2.59 18.70
C GLY A 244 -10.25 -3.46 18.02
N ALA A 245 -10.46 -3.89 16.78
CA ALA A 245 -9.44 -4.65 16.04
C ALA A 245 -8.19 -3.80 15.77
N SER A 246 -7.02 -4.42 15.92
CA SER A 246 -5.75 -3.78 15.57
C SER A 246 -5.50 -3.85 14.06
N VAL A 247 -4.90 -2.80 13.52
CA VAL A 247 -4.56 -2.69 12.09
C VAL A 247 -3.14 -2.19 11.89
N ASP A 248 -2.54 -2.58 10.76
CA ASP A 248 -1.42 -1.85 10.14
C ASP A 248 -1.94 -0.98 9.00
N LEU A 249 -1.29 0.16 8.77
CA LEU A 249 -1.53 1.04 7.64
C LEU A 249 -0.47 0.78 6.56
N VAL A 250 -0.91 0.21 5.44
CA VAL A 250 -0.05 -0.29 4.38
C VAL A 250 -0.30 0.43 3.08
N VAL A 251 0.75 0.61 2.27
CA VAL A 251 0.62 1.22 0.95
C VAL A 251 0.00 0.22 -0.01
N ARG A 252 -1.04 0.66 -0.72
CA ARG A 252 -1.79 -0.10 -1.71
C ARG A 252 -2.18 0.80 -2.88
N ARG A 253 -2.55 0.20 -4.00
CA ARG A 253 -3.28 0.91 -5.04
C ARG A 253 -4.63 1.34 -4.47
N LEU A 254 -4.93 2.63 -4.55
CA LEU A 254 -6.14 3.20 -3.97
C LEU A 254 -7.25 3.28 -5.02
N TYR A 255 -7.01 4.04 -6.08
CA TYR A 255 -7.86 4.20 -7.27
C TYR A 255 -6.99 4.61 -8.46
N ALA A 256 -7.56 4.69 -9.66
CA ALA A 256 -6.86 5.24 -10.82
C ALA A 256 -7.66 6.37 -11.47
N GLN A 257 -6.93 7.33 -12.06
CA GLN A 257 -7.51 8.49 -12.72
C GLN A 257 -6.46 9.09 -13.67
N GLU A 258 -6.87 9.60 -14.82
CA GLU A 258 -5.99 10.31 -15.77
C GLU A 258 -4.80 9.47 -16.27
N GLY A 259 -4.99 8.16 -16.51
CA GLY A 259 -3.86 7.32 -16.92
C GLY A 259 -3.00 6.81 -15.77
N LEU A 260 -3.26 7.25 -14.53
CA LEU A 260 -2.34 7.06 -13.40
C LEU A 260 -3.00 6.32 -12.23
N ILE A 261 -2.28 5.32 -11.73
CA ILE A 261 -2.59 4.69 -10.44
C ILE A 261 -2.26 5.70 -9.33
N ARG A 262 -3.21 5.89 -8.41
CA ARG A 262 -3.01 6.62 -7.17
C ARG A 262 -2.80 5.62 -6.05
N TYR A 263 -1.66 5.72 -5.40
CA TYR A 263 -1.33 4.97 -4.20
C TYR A 263 -1.77 5.73 -2.96
N GLY A 264 -2.13 4.97 -1.93
CA GLY A 264 -2.52 5.50 -0.63
C GLY A 264 -2.38 4.44 0.45
N LEU A 265 -2.59 4.87 1.69
CA LEU A 265 -2.66 3.95 2.82
C LEU A 265 -4.03 3.27 2.87
N LYS A 266 -4.01 1.96 3.07
CA LYS A 266 -5.15 1.13 3.43
C LYS A 266 -4.88 0.44 4.77
N ALA A 267 -5.95 0.11 5.48
CA ALA A 267 -5.85 -0.68 6.70
C ALA A 267 -5.83 -2.17 6.35
N ILE A 268 -4.90 -2.91 6.96
CA ILE A 268 -4.91 -4.37 6.98
C ILE A 268 -5.11 -4.83 8.43
N LEU A 269 -6.04 -5.76 8.65
CA LEU A 269 -6.30 -6.30 9.99
C LEU A 269 -5.11 -7.13 10.46
N LYS A 270 -4.73 -6.96 11.73
CA LYS A 270 -3.84 -7.90 12.42
C LYS A 270 -4.65 -9.10 12.87
N ASN A 271 -4.16 -10.29 12.54
CA ASN A 271 -4.67 -11.54 13.10
C ASN A 271 -4.21 -11.72 14.55
#